data_AF-A0A3R9A8H0-F1
#
_entry.id   AF-A0A3R9A8H0-F1
#
_cell.length_a   1.000
_cell.length_b   1.000
_cell.length_c   1.000
_cell.angle_alpha   90.00
_cell.angle_beta   90.00
_cell.angle_gamma   90.00
#
_symmetry.space_group_name_H-M   'P 1'
#
loop_
_entity.id
_entity.type
_entity.pdbx_description
1 polymer ?
#
loop_
_entity_poly.entity_id
_entity_poly.type
_entity_poly.pdbx_seq_one_letter_code
_entity_poly.pdbx_strand_id
1 'polypeptide(L)'
;MADKTIKELAEELGVSKTAINKKVSDKNRKLWFAKNGNKFVINETGQKAIKSMFLVDNANLNRKLVGEKSKTKNHKNTNQVSELKLLSFLEKQLNRKDIQLQEKDNQIKQMQKLLDQQQQLTLQANQQIENLQEQLHLTYTEETPTTESTAFSEKKADNTQPLIEKKWWQIWKSNRTNL
;
A
#
# COMPACT_ATOMS: atom_id res chain seq x y z
N MET A 1 -18.58 18.08 29.53
CA MET A 1 -17.98 16.77 29.88
C MET A 1 -18.86 15.72 29.22
N ALA A 2 -18.37 15.08 28.15
CA ALA A 2 -19.23 14.44 27.15
C ALA A 2 -19.35 12.93 27.34
N ASP A 3 -20.57 12.45 27.57
CA ASP A 3 -20.92 11.04 27.43
C ASP A 3 -20.82 10.65 25.96
N LYS A 4 -19.98 9.65 25.65
CA LYS A 4 -19.74 9.19 24.27
C LYS A 4 -20.58 7.98 23.94
N THR A 5 -20.98 7.88 22.68
CA THR A 5 -21.65 6.68 22.15
C THR A 5 -20.61 5.60 21.86
N ILE A 6 -21.03 4.33 21.87
CA ILE A 6 -20.20 3.18 21.43
C ILE A 6 -19.54 3.45 20.07
N LYS A 7 -20.25 4.12 19.15
CA LYS A 7 -19.73 4.48 17.81
C LYS A 7 -18.50 5.38 17.91
N GLU A 8 -18.59 6.46 18.67
CA GLU A 8 -17.50 7.45 18.81
C GLU A 8 -16.30 6.84 19.53
N LEU A 9 -16.56 6.02 20.57
CA LEU A 9 -15.51 5.32 21.29
C LEU A 9 -14.81 4.27 20.41
N ALA A 10 -15.56 3.58 19.54
CA ALA A 10 -15.04 2.62 18.58
C ALA A 10 -14.13 3.29 17.54
N GLU A 11 -14.57 4.44 17.02
CA GLU A 11 -13.84 5.24 16.04
C GLU A 11 -12.55 5.83 16.64
N GLU A 12 -12.60 6.33 17.88
CA GLU A 12 -11.42 6.82 18.61
C GLU A 12 -10.38 5.71 18.89
N LEU A 13 -10.84 4.49 19.17
CA LEU A 13 -9.98 3.34 19.45
C LEU A 13 -9.55 2.56 18.21
N GLY A 14 -10.09 2.88 17.02
CA GLY A 14 -9.86 2.11 15.80
C GLY A 14 -10.36 0.67 15.87
N VAL A 15 -11.37 0.39 16.70
CA VAL A 15 -11.94 -0.96 16.91
C VAL A 15 -13.39 -1.01 16.43
N SER A 16 -13.92 -2.20 16.15
CA SER A 16 -15.33 -2.32 15.75
C SER A 16 -16.28 -2.15 16.94
N LYS A 17 -17.50 -1.65 16.68
CA LYS A 17 -18.58 -1.57 17.70
C LYS A 17 -18.82 -2.92 18.39
N THR A 18 -18.74 -4.00 17.60
CA THR A 18 -18.88 -5.38 18.08
C THR A 18 -17.72 -5.79 18.99
N ALA A 19 -16.49 -5.35 18.73
CA ALA A 19 -15.35 -5.63 19.59
C ALA A 19 -15.53 -5.03 20.97
N ILE A 20 -16.02 -3.79 21.06
CA ILE A 20 -16.35 -3.15 22.34
C ILE A 20 -17.43 -3.97 23.07
N ASN A 21 -18.51 -4.34 22.39
CA ASN A 21 -19.59 -5.15 22.99
C ASN A 21 -19.12 -6.53 23.45
N LYS A 22 -18.16 -7.16 22.76
CA LYS A 22 -17.57 -8.43 23.19
C LYS A 22 -16.66 -8.29 24.41
N LYS A 23 -15.93 -7.18 24.51
CA LYS A 23 -14.95 -6.95 25.59
C LYS A 23 -15.61 -6.56 26.90
N VAL A 24 -16.77 -5.89 26.84
CA VAL A 24 -17.53 -5.48 28.01
C VAL A 24 -18.43 -6.63 28.49
N SER A 25 -18.19 -7.17 29.68
CA SER A 25 -19.07 -8.17 30.31
C SER A 25 -20.44 -7.58 30.71
N ASP A 26 -21.48 -8.41 30.81
CA ASP A 26 -22.85 -7.95 31.15
C ASP A 26 -22.94 -7.17 32.47
N LYS A 27 -22.08 -7.50 33.45
CA LYS A 27 -21.96 -6.78 34.72
C LYS A 27 -21.45 -5.34 34.53
N ASN A 28 -20.44 -5.19 33.69
CA ASN A 28 -19.84 -3.90 33.36
C ASN A 28 -20.76 -3.07 32.46
N ARG A 29 -21.55 -3.72 31.60
CA ARG A 29 -22.57 -3.04 30.79
C ARG A 29 -23.58 -2.30 31.65
N LYS A 30 -24.05 -2.93 32.74
CA LYS A 30 -25.00 -2.30 33.68
C LYS A 30 -24.42 -1.10 34.44
N LEU A 31 -23.10 -1.07 34.65
CA LEU A 31 -22.41 -0.02 35.41
C LEU A 31 -21.93 1.14 34.54
N TRP A 32 -21.62 0.87 33.27
CA TRP A 32 -20.97 1.83 32.38
C TRP A 32 -21.87 2.39 31.30
N PHE A 33 -22.96 1.69 30.95
CA PHE A 33 -23.86 2.10 29.87
C PHE A 33 -25.11 2.71 30.48
N ALA A 34 -25.36 3.97 30.14
CA ALA A 34 -26.60 4.65 30.44
C ALA A 34 -27.46 4.69 29.17
N LYS A 35 -28.76 4.45 29.33
CA LYS A 35 -29.72 4.64 28.24
C LYS A 35 -30.16 6.10 28.27
N ASN A 36 -29.77 6.85 27.24
CA ASN A 36 -30.22 8.22 27.04
C ASN A 36 -31.16 8.25 25.83
N GLY A 37 -32.47 8.13 26.09
CA GLY A 37 -33.50 8.00 25.04
C GLY A 37 -33.30 6.77 24.16
N ASN A 38 -33.13 6.98 22.85
CA ASN A 38 -32.89 5.92 21.86
C ASN A 38 -31.42 5.52 21.70
N LYS A 39 -30.50 6.11 22.48
CA LYS A 39 -29.06 5.86 22.38
C LYS A 39 -28.47 5.30 23.67
N PHE A 40 -27.47 4.45 23.53
CA PHE A 40 -26.63 4.00 24.64
C PHE A 40 -25.37 4.84 24.70
N VAL A 41 -25.19 5.53 25.82
CA VAL A 41 -24.00 6.34 26.10
C VAL A 41 -23.17 5.69 27.19
N ILE A 42 -21.86 5.88 27.12
CA ILE A 42 -20.90 5.26 28.03
C ILE A 42 -20.38 6.35 28.97
N ASN A 43 -20.44 6.09 30.28
CA ASN A 43 -19.89 7.00 31.29
C ASN A 43 -18.36 7.10 31.20
N GLU A 44 -17.80 8.16 31.76
CA GLU A 44 -16.36 8.44 31.67
C GLU A 44 -15.50 7.28 32.23
N THR A 45 -15.92 6.68 33.35
CA THR A 45 -15.25 5.54 33.98
C THR A 45 -15.21 4.32 33.06
N GLY A 46 -16.32 4.03 32.39
CA GLY A 46 -16.44 2.96 31.40
C GLY A 46 -15.58 3.23 30.17
N GLN A 47 -15.55 4.48 29.68
CA GLN A 47 -14.67 4.87 28.57
C GLN A 47 -13.20 4.61 28.92
N LYS A 48 -12.73 5.04 30.10
CA LYS A 48 -11.34 4.80 30.56
C LYS A 48 -11.04 3.31 30.73
N ALA A 49 -11.97 2.55 31.31
CA ALA A 49 -11.82 1.11 31.47
C ALA A 49 -11.72 0.40 30.11
N ILE A 50 -12.62 0.70 29.17
CA ILE A 50 -12.61 0.12 27.83
C ILE A 50 -11.31 0.49 27.09
N LYS A 51 -10.87 1.76 27.13
CA LYS A 51 -9.60 2.19 26.54
C LYS A 51 -8.42 1.40 27.08
N SER A 52 -8.31 1.28 28.40
CA SER A 52 -7.23 0.51 29.03
C SER A 52 -7.24 -0.97 28.62
N MET A 53 -8.42 -1.60 28.55
CA MET A 53 -8.57 -2.99 28.11
C MET A 53 -8.08 -3.22 26.67
N PHE A 54 -8.39 -2.31 25.75
CA PHE A 54 -7.92 -2.40 24.36
C PHE A 54 -6.43 -2.08 24.20
N LEU A 55 -5.88 -1.15 24.99
CA LEU A 55 -4.44 -0.88 25.01
C LEU A 55 -3.65 -2.10 25.53
N VAL A 56 -4.12 -2.72 26.61
CA VAL A 56 -3.52 -3.93 27.17
C VAL A 56 -3.69 -5.11 26.21
N ASP A 57 -4.82 -5.26 25.53
CA ASP A 57 -5.01 -6.29 24.51
C ASP A 57 -4.09 -6.09 23.31
N ASN A 58 -3.89 -4.86 22.81
CA ASN A 58 -2.93 -4.62 21.74
C ASN A 58 -1.49 -4.95 22.18
N ALA A 59 -1.09 -4.56 23.39
CA ALA A 59 0.20 -4.95 23.95
C ALA A 59 0.32 -6.48 24.12
N ASN A 60 -0.76 -7.14 24.56
CA ASN A 60 -0.81 -8.59 24.73
C ASN A 60 -0.89 -9.34 23.40
N LEU A 61 -1.56 -8.83 22.36
CA LEU A 61 -1.63 -9.43 21.03
C LEU A 61 -0.25 -9.36 20.38
N ASN A 62 0.44 -8.23 20.48
CA ASN A 62 1.85 -8.12 20.10
C ASN A 62 2.74 -9.09 20.90
N ARG A 63 2.44 -9.30 22.19
CA ARG A 63 3.13 -10.30 23.02
C ARG A 63 2.74 -11.74 22.68
N LYS A 64 1.50 -12.02 22.29
CA LYS A 64 0.98 -13.37 22.00
C LYS A 64 1.44 -13.85 20.62
N LEU A 65 1.54 -12.94 19.65
CA LEU A 65 2.19 -13.22 18.35
C LEU A 65 3.68 -13.59 18.53
N VAL A 66 4.30 -13.11 19.61
CA VAL A 66 5.70 -13.42 19.99
C VAL A 66 5.78 -14.52 21.08
N GLY A 67 4.65 -14.94 21.65
CA GLY A 67 4.57 -15.57 22.97
C GLY A 67 3.95 -16.96 23.01
N GLU A 68 3.92 -17.69 21.90
CA GLU A 68 3.57 -19.12 21.91
C GLU A 68 4.70 -20.02 22.44
N LYS A 69 5.80 -19.44 22.94
CA LYS A 69 6.92 -20.16 23.56
C LYS A 69 7.37 -19.52 24.87
N SER A 70 6.59 -19.69 25.94
CA SER A 70 7.12 -20.00 27.28
C SER A 70 6.03 -19.81 28.34
N LYS A 71 5.47 -20.91 28.83
CA LYS A 71 4.84 -20.94 30.15
C LYS A 71 5.90 -21.37 31.15
N THR A 72 6.19 -20.53 32.15
CA THR A 72 6.57 -21.02 33.49
C THR A 72 6.18 -19.98 34.54
N LYS A 73 5.40 -20.46 35.51
CA LYS A 73 5.21 -19.83 36.83
C LYS A 73 6.58 -19.66 37.50
N ASN A 74 6.79 -18.57 38.23
CA ASN A 74 7.00 -18.62 39.69
C ASN A 74 7.19 -17.20 40.26
N HIS A 75 6.60 -17.02 41.43
CA HIS A 75 6.44 -15.78 42.17
C HIS A 75 7.64 -15.54 43.10
N LYS A 76 7.90 -14.25 43.39
CA LYS A 76 8.70 -13.73 44.51
C LYS A 76 10.22 -13.91 44.40
N ASN A 77 10.83 -13.04 43.59
CA ASN A 77 12.09 -12.29 43.80
C ASN A 77 12.41 -11.45 42.54
N THR A 78 11.36 -10.98 41.84
CA THR A 78 11.38 -10.86 40.38
C THR A 78 11.42 -9.43 39.88
N ASN A 79 11.20 -8.39 40.68
CA ASN A 79 10.95 -7.06 40.10
C ASN A 79 12.16 -6.46 39.37
N GLN A 80 13.37 -6.48 39.94
CA GLN A 80 14.57 -5.95 39.24
C GLN A 80 15.05 -6.84 38.09
N VAL A 81 15.03 -8.16 38.26
CA VAL A 81 15.42 -9.10 37.18
C VAL A 81 14.40 -9.09 36.04
N SER A 82 13.11 -8.88 36.34
CA SER A 82 12.08 -8.71 35.32
C SER A 82 12.22 -7.39 34.58
N GLU A 83 12.62 -6.31 35.27
CA GLU A 83 12.84 -5.00 34.67
C GLU A 83 14.07 -4.99 33.74
N LEU A 84 15.20 -5.58 34.15
CA LEU A 84 16.36 -5.77 33.28
C LEU A 84 16.04 -6.67 32.06
N LYS A 85 15.29 -7.75 32.27
CA LYS A 85 14.85 -8.63 31.18
C LYS A 85 13.91 -7.90 30.22
N LEU A 86 13.02 -7.06 30.74
CA LEU A 86 12.12 -6.21 29.96
C LEU A 86 12.92 -5.18 29.15
N LEU A 87 13.87 -4.48 29.76
CA LEU A 87 14.77 -3.54 29.08
C LEU A 87 15.54 -4.22 27.95
N SER A 88 16.15 -5.38 28.20
CA SER A 88 16.86 -6.14 27.16
C SER A 88 15.94 -6.57 26.01
N PHE A 89 14.66 -6.82 26.30
CA PHE A 89 13.67 -7.19 25.30
C PHE A 89 13.26 -5.97 24.47
N LEU A 90 13.04 -4.82 25.12
CA LEU A 90 12.76 -3.55 24.43
C LEU A 90 13.93 -3.14 23.53
N GLU A 91 15.16 -3.24 24.01
CA GLU A 91 16.37 -2.94 23.24
C GLU A 91 16.48 -3.85 22.01
N LYS A 92 16.26 -5.16 22.17
CA LYS A 92 16.20 -6.09 21.04
C LYS A 92 15.09 -5.76 20.05
N GLN A 93 13.93 -5.31 20.53
CA GLN A 93 12.86 -4.85 19.64
C GLN A 93 13.24 -3.58 18.90
N LEU A 94 13.87 -2.63 19.57
CA LEU A 94 14.32 -1.37 18.99
C LEU A 94 15.34 -1.65 17.89
N ASN A 95 16.37 -2.44 18.18
CA ASN A 95 17.39 -2.82 17.21
C ASN A 95 16.78 -3.54 15.98
N ARG A 96 15.82 -4.45 16.19
CA ARG A 96 15.09 -5.08 15.08
C ARG A 96 14.33 -4.07 14.22
N LYS A 97 13.71 -3.05 14.84
CA LYS A 97 13.03 -1.97 14.10
C LYS A 97 14.02 -1.10 13.34
N ASP A 98 15.16 -0.78 13.94
CA ASP A 98 16.21 0.02 13.28
C ASP A 98 16.77 -0.70 12.05
N ILE A 99 17.04 -2.01 12.16
CA ILE A 99 17.45 -2.84 11.02
C ILE A 99 16.38 -2.84 9.93
N GLN A 100 15.11 -2.99 10.30
CA GLN A 100 14.01 -2.95 9.33
C GLN A 100 13.91 -1.59 8.64
N LEU A 101 14.08 -0.49 9.37
CA LEU A 101 14.09 0.86 8.81
C LEU A 101 15.25 1.03 7.84
N GLN A 102 16.46 0.62 8.23
CA GLN A 102 17.64 0.67 7.36
C GLN A 102 17.43 -0.11 6.06
N GLU A 103 16.82 -1.30 6.14
CA GLU A 103 16.52 -2.10 4.96
C GLU A 103 15.46 -1.45 4.06
N LYS A 104 14.43 -0.84 4.65
CA LYS A 104 13.44 -0.06 3.88
C LYS A 104 14.08 1.17 3.23
N ASP A 105 14.96 1.88 3.91
CA ASP A 105 15.67 3.02 3.34
C ASP A 105 16.57 2.59 2.17
N ASN A 106 17.23 1.43 2.29
CA ASN A 106 18.00 0.86 1.19
C ASN A 106 17.11 0.52 -0.02
N GLN A 107 15.95 -0.10 0.21
CA GLN A 107 14.97 -0.39 -0.85
C GLN A 107 14.48 0.90 -1.52
N ILE A 108 14.17 1.93 -0.74
CA ILE A 108 13.77 3.24 -1.27
C ILE A 108 14.87 3.85 -2.14
N LYS A 109 16.13 3.80 -1.70
CA LYS A 109 17.28 4.28 -2.50
C LYS A 109 17.42 3.52 -3.82
N GLN A 110 17.24 2.19 -3.80
CA GLN A 110 17.27 1.38 -5.02
C GLN A 110 16.13 1.75 -5.98
N MET A 111 14.92 1.91 -5.46
CA MET A 111 13.76 2.33 -6.26
C MET A 111 13.95 3.72 -6.86
N GLN A 112 14.49 4.67 -6.09
CA GLN A 112 14.78 6.01 -6.58
C GLN A 112 15.81 5.98 -7.71
N LYS A 113 16.89 5.20 -7.55
CA LYS A 113 17.89 5.02 -8.62
C LYS A 113 17.28 4.44 -9.91
N LEU A 114 16.41 3.44 -9.78
CA LEU A 114 15.71 2.85 -10.95
C LEU A 114 14.78 3.87 -11.61
N LEU A 115 14.09 4.68 -10.82
CA LEU A 115 13.23 5.74 -11.33
C LEU A 115 14.03 6.79 -12.10
N ASP A 116 15.16 7.24 -11.55
CA ASP A 116 16.04 8.21 -12.20
C ASP A 116 16.58 7.65 -13.53
N GLN A 117 16.97 6.38 -13.55
CA GLN A 117 17.39 5.70 -14.79
C GLN A 117 16.26 5.65 -15.83
N GLN A 118 15.04 5.32 -15.41
CA GLN A 118 13.88 5.31 -16.32
C GLN A 118 13.58 6.71 -16.86
N GLN A 119 13.70 7.76 -16.04
CA GLN A 119 13.51 9.14 -16.49
C GLN A 119 14.55 9.53 -17.54
N GLN A 120 15.83 9.22 -17.30
CA GLN A 120 16.91 9.49 -18.26
C GLN A 120 16.69 8.77 -19.60
N LEU A 121 16.37 7.48 -19.56
CA LEU A 121 16.08 6.70 -20.77
C LEU A 121 14.86 7.25 -21.52
N THR A 122 13.82 7.70 -20.80
CA THR A 122 12.63 8.30 -21.40
C THR A 122 12.97 9.61 -22.11
N LEU A 123 13.80 10.46 -21.48
CA LEU A 123 14.27 11.71 -22.10
C LEU A 123 15.09 11.43 -23.36
N GLN A 124 16.01 10.47 -23.31
CA GLN A 124 16.81 10.08 -24.47
C GLN A 124 15.94 9.54 -25.61
N ALA A 125 14.96 8.68 -25.31
CA ALA A 125 14.04 8.16 -26.30
C ALA A 125 13.20 9.27 -26.95
N ASN A 126 12.70 10.23 -26.15
CA ASN A 126 11.96 11.38 -26.67
C ASN A 126 12.81 12.24 -27.60
N GLN A 127 14.07 12.52 -27.24
CA GLN A 127 15.00 13.25 -28.10
C GLN A 127 15.24 12.52 -29.42
N GLN A 128 15.38 11.19 -29.41
CA GLN A 128 15.54 10.41 -30.63
C GLN A 128 14.28 10.47 -31.51
N ILE A 129 13.09 10.41 -30.90
CA ILE A 129 11.82 10.54 -31.62
C ILE A 129 11.71 11.91 -32.28
N GLU A 130 12.05 13.00 -31.57
CA GLU A 130 12.05 14.36 -32.11
C GLU A 130 12.99 14.49 -33.30
N ASN A 131 14.24 14.03 -33.18
CA ASN A 131 15.21 14.03 -34.28
C ASN A 131 14.70 13.24 -35.51
N LEU A 132 14.05 12.10 -35.30
CA LEU A 132 13.46 11.31 -36.40
C LEU A 132 12.28 12.02 -37.05
N GLN A 133 11.45 12.71 -36.27
CA GLN A 133 10.35 13.53 -36.78
C GLN A 133 10.86 14.71 -37.61
N GLU A 134 11.93 15.37 -37.16
CA GLU A 134 12.59 16.44 -37.91
C GLU A 134 13.20 15.93 -39.22
N GLN A 135 13.92 14.81 -39.19
CA GLN A 135 14.48 14.20 -40.41
C GLN A 135 13.39 13.84 -41.41
N LEU A 136 12.29 13.24 -40.96
CA LEU A 136 11.14 12.96 -41.82
C LEU A 136 10.58 14.24 -42.42
N HIS A 137 10.34 15.28 -41.61
CA HIS A 137 9.84 16.56 -42.09
C HIS A 137 10.77 17.16 -43.17
N LEU A 138 12.07 17.16 -42.96
CA LEU A 138 13.07 17.63 -43.93
C LEU A 138 13.01 16.84 -45.25
N THR A 139 12.97 15.50 -45.18
CA THR A 139 12.87 14.66 -46.39
C THR A 139 11.58 14.92 -47.18
N TYR A 140 10.44 15.13 -46.52
CA TYR A 140 9.19 15.45 -47.21
C TYR A 140 9.19 16.86 -47.81
N THR A 141 9.93 17.81 -47.22
CA THR A 141 10.06 19.18 -47.77
C THR A 141 11.07 19.29 -48.92
N GLU A 142 12.10 18.45 -48.97
CA GLU A 142 13.08 18.46 -50.07
C GLU A 142 12.57 17.74 -51.35
N GLU A 143 11.58 16.85 -51.25
CA GLU A 143 11.02 16.16 -52.43
C GLU A 143 9.96 16.94 -53.23
N THR A 144 9.68 18.21 -52.89
CA THR A 144 8.89 19.10 -53.76
C THR A 144 9.59 20.44 -53.91
N PRO A 145 10.14 20.78 -55.10
CA PRO A 145 9.27 21.18 -56.21
C PRO A 145 9.79 20.79 -57.62
N THR A 146 8.94 20.18 -58.45
CA THR A 146 8.79 20.55 -59.87
C THR A 146 7.50 19.90 -60.38
N THR A 147 6.40 20.61 -60.19
CA THR A 147 5.14 20.37 -60.89
C THR A 147 5.32 20.87 -62.32
N GLU A 148 5.82 20.02 -63.21
CA GLU A 148 5.63 20.18 -64.65
C GLU A 148 4.97 18.93 -65.22
N SER A 149 3.65 19.04 -65.35
CA SER A 149 2.81 18.51 -66.41
C SER A 149 3.44 17.45 -67.33
N THR A 150 2.97 16.21 -67.23
CA THR A 150 2.61 15.43 -68.44
C THR A 150 1.77 14.23 -68.04
N ALA A 151 0.52 14.24 -68.51
CA ALA A 151 -0.39 13.12 -68.49
C ALA A 151 0.25 11.88 -69.12
N PHE A 152 0.12 10.69 -68.52
CA PHE A 152 -0.01 9.45 -69.30
C PHE A 152 -0.57 8.28 -68.46
N SER A 153 -1.76 7.85 -68.89
CA SER A 153 -2.26 6.48 -68.97
C SER A 153 -2.17 5.56 -67.76
N GLU A 154 -3.32 5.40 -67.13
CA GLU A 154 -3.95 4.12 -66.78
C GLU A 154 -3.32 2.90 -67.49
N LYS A 155 -2.68 2.01 -66.72
CA LYS A 155 -2.63 0.57 -66.99
C LYS A 155 -2.52 -0.21 -65.67
N LYS A 156 -3.57 -0.99 -65.41
CA LYS A 156 -3.54 -2.11 -64.48
C LYS A 156 -2.56 -3.19 -64.98
N ALA A 157 -1.75 -3.71 -64.08
CA ALA A 157 -1.21 -5.07 -64.16
C ALA A 157 -0.98 -5.60 -62.74
N ASP A 158 -1.57 -6.77 -62.49
CA ASP A 158 -1.55 -7.51 -61.24
C ASP A 158 -0.13 -7.87 -60.79
N ASN A 159 0.18 -7.61 -59.51
CA ASN A 159 0.97 -8.54 -58.71
C ASN A 159 0.61 -8.39 -57.22
N THR A 160 -0.46 -9.07 -56.82
CA THR A 160 -0.92 -9.14 -55.43
C THR A 160 0.00 -10.07 -54.64
N GLN A 161 0.99 -9.51 -53.95
CA GLN A 161 1.49 -10.10 -52.71
C GLN A 161 0.72 -9.45 -51.55
N PRO A 162 -0.07 -10.19 -50.75
CA PRO A 162 -0.65 -9.61 -49.56
C PRO A 162 0.48 -9.35 -48.56
N LEU A 163 0.81 -8.06 -48.38
CA LEU A 163 1.57 -7.58 -47.24
C LEU A 163 0.77 -7.99 -46.00
N ILE A 164 1.22 -9.07 -45.34
CA ILE A 164 0.56 -9.56 -44.14
C ILE A 164 0.80 -8.50 -43.07
N GLU A 165 -0.15 -7.57 -42.91
CA GLU A 165 -0.28 -6.70 -41.76
C GLU A 165 -0.55 -7.57 -40.53
N LYS A 166 0.50 -8.19 -39.97
CA LYS A 166 0.42 -8.86 -38.69
C LYS A 166 0.30 -7.80 -37.62
N LYS A 167 -0.94 -7.44 -37.34
CA LYS A 167 -1.38 -6.57 -36.27
C LYS A 167 -0.93 -7.12 -34.92
N TRP A 168 0.15 -6.56 -34.38
CA TRP A 168 0.85 -7.00 -33.16
C TRP A 168 -0.06 -7.09 -31.92
N TRP A 169 -1.15 -6.31 -31.88
CA TRP A 169 -2.16 -6.37 -30.82
C TRP A 169 -2.95 -7.69 -30.76
N GLN A 170 -2.94 -8.52 -31.82
CA GLN A 170 -3.56 -9.85 -31.78
C GLN A 170 -2.74 -10.86 -30.96
N ILE A 171 -1.41 -10.74 -30.97
CA ILE A 171 -0.50 -11.63 -30.22
C ILE A 171 -0.69 -11.45 -28.71
N TRP A 172 -0.97 -10.22 -28.28
CA TRP A 172 -1.21 -9.90 -26.87
C TRP A 172 -2.55 -10.43 -26.32
N LYS A 173 -3.57 -10.63 -27.17
CA LYS A 173 -4.86 -11.19 -26.70
C LYS A 173 -4.75 -12.68 -26.37
N SER A 174 -3.91 -13.43 -27.09
CA SER A 174 -3.77 -14.88 -26.90
C SER A 174 -3.07 -15.27 -25.59
N ASN A 175 -2.27 -14.38 -24.98
CA ASN A 175 -1.56 -14.67 -23.74
C ASN A 175 -2.37 -14.34 -22.47
N ARG A 176 -3.60 -13.83 -22.60
CA ARG A 176 -4.45 -13.47 -21.43
C ARG A 176 -5.41 -14.58 -20.98
N THR A 177 -5.49 -15.68 -21.73
CA THR A 177 -6.40 -16.80 -21.43
C THR A 177 -5.72 -17.99 -20.73
N ASN A 178 -4.44 -17.86 -20.38
CA ASN A 178 -3.72 -18.84 -19.55
C ASN A 178 -3.35 -18.22 -18.21
N LEU A 179 -4.36 -17.92 -17.38
CA LEU A 179 -4.23 -17.72 -15.93
C LEU A 179 -5.53 -18.16 -15.24
#